data_AF-L8FP20-F1
#
_entry.id   AF-L8FP20-F1
#
_cell.length_a   1.000
_cell.length_b   1.000
_cell.length_c   1.000
_cell.angle_alpha   90.00
_cell.angle_beta   90.00
_cell.angle_gamma   90.00
#
_symmetry.space_group_name_H-M   'P 1'
#
loop_
_entity.id
_entity.type
_entity.pdbx_description
1 polymer ?
#
loop_
_entity_poly.entity_id
_entity_poly.type
_entity_poly.pdbx_seq_one_letter_code
_entity_poly.pdbx_strand_id
1 'polypeptide(L)'
;MAQPQDAAAYYGDLLDSDKKPSRVMVALLTGIAKYIVKNLGDKDTKCLTPPKLAAFYKAVGGNYDSVFIDLPNPQISFIYQSIGCQHTLQPTDDDFHAPTIPALTTRGFVRWQTIEILLDPSGHVPFLQRAVHDFPILIPETGDRFPADLPASCLPQEPDAAIEKWHNKCAERLRRDSAADERPRGQPNHTADSRHQSPYVKASHTHPATSIPRDSPRGTDNFNPKPEQHPRRQKPTRSGTHAPTNPRDPPTHPPPGHSTTRIRSRARPPPFRAKGLLP
;
A
#
# COMPACT_ATOMS: atom_id res chain seq x y z
N MET A 1 -6.88 -7.62 28.83
CA MET A 1 -6.81 -6.28 29.46
C MET A 1 -8.15 -5.61 29.24
N ALA A 2 -8.61 -4.76 30.16
CA ALA A 2 -9.84 -4.00 29.97
C ALA A 2 -9.64 -2.90 28.91
N GLN A 3 -10.69 -2.55 28.17
CA GLN A 3 -10.73 -1.30 27.43
C GLN A 3 -10.81 -0.11 28.42
N PRO A 4 -10.44 1.12 28.00
CA PRO A 4 -10.74 2.32 28.76
C PRO A 4 -12.23 2.40 29.10
N GLN A 5 -12.57 2.82 30.32
CA GLN A 5 -13.97 2.89 30.77
C GLN A 5 -14.79 3.99 30.07
N ASP A 6 -14.12 4.86 29.30
CA ASP A 6 -14.75 5.67 28.26
C ASP A 6 -13.81 5.75 27.03
N ALA A 7 -14.33 5.39 25.86
CA ALA A 7 -13.61 5.49 24.59
C ALA A 7 -13.60 6.92 24.03
N ALA A 8 -14.59 7.75 24.37
CA ALA A 8 -14.60 9.17 23.98
C ALA A 8 -13.47 9.93 24.68
N ALA A 9 -13.31 9.75 25.99
CA ALA A 9 -12.16 10.28 26.75
C ALA A 9 -10.79 9.78 26.24
N TYR A 10 -10.71 8.56 25.68
CA TYR A 10 -9.47 8.07 25.06
C TYR A 10 -9.16 8.78 23.72
N TYR A 11 -10.15 8.92 22.85
CA TYR A 11 -9.95 9.48 21.51
C TYR A 11 -9.87 11.01 21.50
N GLY A 12 -10.67 11.69 22.31
CA GLY A 12 -10.82 13.14 22.31
C GLY A 12 -11.19 13.69 20.93
N ASP A 13 -10.76 14.92 20.65
CA ASP A 13 -10.83 15.49 19.31
C ASP A 13 -9.71 14.93 18.43
N LEU A 14 -10.09 14.26 17.32
CA LEU A 14 -9.10 13.70 16.39
C LEU A 14 -8.59 14.71 15.36
N LEU A 15 -9.31 15.82 15.15
CA LEU A 15 -8.86 16.97 14.35
C LEU A 15 -8.92 18.26 15.17
N ASP A 16 -7.88 19.09 15.08
CA ASP A 16 -7.83 20.38 15.77
C ASP A 16 -8.63 21.50 15.05
N SER A 17 -8.63 22.71 15.63
CA SER A 17 -9.24 23.91 15.03
C SER A 17 -8.75 24.16 13.60
N ASP A 18 -7.50 23.83 13.33
CA ASP A 18 -6.79 24.06 12.07
C ASP A 18 -6.91 22.86 11.11
N LYS A 19 -7.76 21.88 11.46
CA LYS A 19 -8.06 20.66 10.69
C LYS A 19 -6.85 19.73 10.52
N LYS A 20 -5.89 19.78 11.45
CA LYS A 20 -4.73 18.90 11.52
C LYS A 20 -5.06 17.66 12.37
N PRO A 21 -4.52 16.47 12.04
CA PRO A 21 -4.72 15.27 12.84
C PRO A 21 -4.01 15.40 14.21
N SER A 22 -4.76 15.15 15.28
CA SER A 22 -4.22 15.07 16.64
C SER A 22 -3.24 13.89 16.76
N ARG A 23 -2.42 13.87 17.81
CA ARG A 23 -1.45 12.77 18.01
C ARG A 23 -2.14 11.40 18.01
N VAL A 24 -3.35 11.31 18.57
CA VAL A 24 -4.14 10.06 18.59
C VAL A 24 -4.58 9.68 17.18
N MET A 25 -5.00 10.64 16.35
CA MET A 25 -5.38 10.37 14.94
C MET A 25 -4.17 9.95 14.09
N VAL A 26 -3.01 10.58 14.28
CA VAL A 26 -1.76 10.18 13.59
C VAL A 26 -1.35 8.76 13.99
N ALA A 27 -1.43 8.42 15.28
CA ALA A 27 -1.15 7.08 15.79
C ALA A 27 -2.14 6.04 15.25
N LEU A 28 -3.44 6.34 15.27
CA LEU A 28 -4.52 5.49 14.74
C LEU A 28 -4.34 5.20 13.25
N LEU A 29 -4.18 6.23 12.44
CA LEU A 29 -3.99 6.09 10.99
C LEU A 29 -2.66 5.39 10.64
N THR A 30 -1.64 5.54 11.49
CA THR A 30 -0.39 4.75 11.39
C THR A 30 -0.60 3.27 11.73
N GLY A 31 -1.42 2.96 12.74
CA GLY A 31 -1.82 1.59 13.06
C GLY A 31 -2.60 0.94 11.92
N ILE A 32 -3.55 1.67 11.33
CA ILE A 32 -4.31 1.23 10.14
C ILE A 32 -3.37 1.01 8.95
N ALA A 33 -2.47 1.95 8.63
CA ALA A 33 -1.47 1.79 7.58
C ALA A 33 -0.62 0.51 7.75
N LYS A 34 -0.10 0.27 8.96
CA LYS A 34 0.64 -0.95 9.30
C LYS A 34 -0.21 -2.22 9.13
N TYR A 35 -1.49 -2.17 9.50
CA TYR A 35 -2.42 -3.30 9.34
C TYR A 35 -2.70 -3.61 7.86
N ILE A 36 -2.96 -2.58 7.04
CA ILE A 36 -3.18 -2.72 5.58
C ILE A 36 -1.96 -3.38 4.93
N VAL A 37 -0.76 -2.84 5.17
CA VAL A 37 0.50 -3.38 4.63
C VAL A 37 0.69 -4.84 5.00
N LYS A 38 0.45 -5.22 6.26
CA LYS A 38 0.71 -6.59 6.75
C LYS A 38 -0.34 -7.62 6.31
N ASN A 39 -1.62 -7.24 6.20
CA ASN A 39 -2.71 -8.22 6.17
C ASN A 39 -3.60 -8.18 4.94
N LEU A 40 -3.71 -7.05 4.23
CA LEU A 40 -4.69 -6.82 3.16
C LEU A 40 -4.06 -6.78 1.77
N GLY A 41 -4.83 -7.20 0.75
CA GLY A 41 -4.34 -7.40 -0.60
C GLY A 41 -3.35 -8.56 -0.70
N ASP A 42 -2.45 -8.51 -1.68
CA ASP A 42 -1.23 -9.31 -1.67
C ASP A 42 -0.41 -9.00 -0.40
N LYS A 43 0.10 -10.04 0.27
CA LYS A 43 0.84 -9.92 1.53
C LYS A 43 2.33 -9.71 1.32
N ASP A 44 2.86 -9.91 0.11
CA ASP A 44 4.29 -9.76 -0.18
C ASP A 44 4.69 -8.35 -0.59
N THR A 45 3.79 -7.59 -1.20
CA THR A 45 3.84 -6.13 -1.27
C THR A 45 3.92 -5.53 0.15
N LYS A 46 5.00 -4.81 0.47
CA LYS A 46 5.24 -4.21 1.81
C LYS A 46 4.96 -2.68 1.89
N CYS A 47 4.25 -2.12 0.92
CA CYS A 47 3.94 -0.68 0.81
C CYS A 47 2.45 -0.44 0.45
N LEU A 48 1.93 0.77 0.65
CA LEU A 48 0.51 1.10 0.42
C LEU A 48 0.20 1.38 -1.05
N THR A 49 0.33 0.35 -1.90
CA THR A 49 -0.03 0.40 -3.33
C THR A 49 -1.55 0.56 -3.52
N PRO A 50 -2.02 1.01 -4.71
CA PRO A 50 -3.44 1.17 -4.97
C PRO A 50 -4.27 -0.12 -4.75
N PRO A 51 -3.83 -1.33 -5.17
CA PRO A 51 -4.56 -2.57 -4.85
C PRO A 51 -4.73 -2.85 -3.34
N LYS A 52 -3.78 -2.46 -2.48
CA LYS A 52 -3.94 -2.57 -1.03
C LYS A 52 -4.97 -1.59 -0.47
N LEU A 53 -5.00 -0.37 -1.01
CA LEU A 53 -5.99 0.64 -0.60
C LEU A 53 -7.39 0.22 -1.05
N ALA A 54 -7.55 -0.25 -2.29
CA ALA A 54 -8.80 -0.84 -2.78
C ALA A 54 -9.27 -2.01 -1.89
N ALA A 55 -8.37 -2.92 -1.51
CA ALA A 55 -8.65 -4.02 -0.59
C ALA A 55 -9.05 -3.54 0.82
N PHE A 56 -8.44 -2.47 1.33
CA PHE A 56 -8.83 -1.83 2.59
C PHE A 56 -10.26 -1.29 2.54
N TYR A 57 -10.59 -0.43 1.58
CA TYR A 57 -11.92 0.16 1.46
C TYR A 57 -13.01 -0.93 1.31
N LYS A 58 -12.75 -1.97 0.52
CA LYS A 58 -13.62 -3.15 0.40
C LYS A 58 -13.82 -3.87 1.73
N ALA A 59 -12.75 -4.11 2.49
CA ALA A 59 -12.81 -4.77 3.78
C ALA A 59 -13.60 -3.97 4.83
N VAL A 60 -13.59 -2.63 4.76
CA VAL A 60 -14.42 -1.75 5.60
C VAL A 60 -15.74 -1.33 4.94
N GLY A 61 -16.22 -2.09 3.95
CA GLY A 61 -17.58 -1.95 3.38
C GLY A 61 -17.79 -0.77 2.42
N GLY A 62 -16.73 -0.12 1.96
CA GLY A 62 -16.75 0.84 0.85
C GLY A 62 -16.38 0.21 -0.50
N ASN A 63 -16.27 1.02 -1.54
CA ASN A 63 -15.61 0.63 -2.79
C ASN A 63 -14.90 1.84 -3.42
N TYR A 64 -13.59 1.74 -3.58
CA TYR A 64 -12.72 2.78 -4.15
C TYR A 64 -11.95 2.29 -5.39
N ASP A 65 -12.46 1.23 -6.06
CA ASP A 65 -11.89 0.73 -7.32
C ASP A 65 -11.79 1.84 -8.39
N SER A 66 -12.78 2.73 -8.46
CA SER A 66 -12.80 3.89 -9.37
C SER A 66 -11.69 4.92 -9.13
N VAL A 67 -10.90 4.78 -8.06
CA VAL A 67 -9.72 5.61 -7.76
C VAL A 67 -8.44 4.78 -7.73
N PHE A 68 -8.48 3.52 -7.28
CA PHE A 68 -7.28 2.71 -7.03
C PHE A 68 -7.09 1.49 -7.96
N ILE A 69 -8.04 1.20 -8.84
CA ILE A 69 -7.99 0.09 -9.81
C ILE A 69 -8.24 0.61 -11.23
N ASP A 70 -9.27 1.45 -11.40
CA ASP A 70 -9.73 1.91 -12.71
C ASP A 70 -8.89 3.10 -13.25
N LEU A 71 -8.18 3.83 -12.37
CA LEU A 71 -7.30 4.93 -12.77
C LEU A 71 -5.88 4.43 -13.14
N PRO A 72 -5.26 4.96 -14.21
CA PRO A 72 -3.85 4.74 -14.49
C PRO A 72 -2.94 5.22 -13.35
N ASN A 73 -1.90 4.44 -13.04
CA ASN A 73 -0.89 4.75 -12.01
C ASN A 73 -0.36 6.21 -12.03
N PRO A 74 -0.05 6.84 -13.19
CA PRO A 74 0.37 8.25 -13.24
C PRO A 74 -0.70 9.23 -12.75
N GLN A 75 -1.99 8.95 -12.99
CA GLN A 75 -3.09 9.81 -12.53
C GLN A 75 -3.27 9.69 -11.01
N ILE A 76 -3.12 8.48 -10.45
CA ILE A 76 -3.12 8.27 -8.99
C ILE A 76 -1.93 8.98 -8.33
N SER A 77 -0.73 8.96 -8.95
CA SER A 77 0.41 9.77 -8.49
C SER A 77 0.09 11.26 -8.53
N PHE A 78 -0.43 11.78 -9.65
CA PHE A 78 -0.80 13.19 -9.77
C PHE A 78 -1.84 13.59 -8.71
N ILE A 79 -2.86 12.76 -8.49
CA ILE A 79 -3.84 12.93 -7.40
C ILE A 79 -3.10 13.15 -6.08
N TYR A 80 -2.22 12.22 -5.67
CA TYR A 80 -1.46 12.35 -4.44
C TYR A 80 -0.58 13.61 -4.40
N GLN A 81 0.10 13.96 -5.49
CA GLN A 81 0.88 15.21 -5.59
C GLN A 81 -0.01 16.43 -5.39
N SER A 82 -1.17 16.47 -6.05
CA SER A 82 -2.08 17.62 -6.07
C SER A 82 -2.63 17.99 -4.70
N ILE A 83 -2.90 17.00 -3.85
CA ILE A 83 -3.34 17.17 -2.46
C ILE A 83 -2.20 17.08 -1.44
N GLY A 84 -0.95 16.86 -1.87
CA GLY A 84 0.24 16.83 -1.01
C GLY A 84 0.47 15.53 -0.22
N CYS A 85 -0.14 14.42 -0.63
CA CYS A 85 0.06 13.10 -0.06
C CYS A 85 1.42 12.52 -0.47
N GLN A 86 2.31 12.32 0.52
CA GLN A 86 3.64 11.76 0.29
C GLN A 86 3.54 10.28 -0.15
N HIS A 87 4.16 9.96 -1.28
CA HIS A 87 4.21 8.61 -1.84
C HIS A 87 5.58 8.33 -2.48
N THR A 88 5.84 7.07 -2.77
CA THR A 88 6.94 6.62 -3.62
C THR A 88 6.36 5.98 -4.89
N LEU A 89 7.13 5.97 -5.98
CA LEU A 89 6.80 5.13 -7.14
C LEU A 89 7.50 3.78 -6.96
N GLN A 90 6.83 2.68 -7.29
CA GLN A 90 7.35 1.32 -7.20
C GLN A 90 7.49 0.72 -8.62
N PRO A 91 8.39 -0.26 -8.82
CA PRO A 91 8.55 -0.94 -10.10
C PRO A 91 7.25 -1.53 -10.62
N THR A 92 7.17 -1.66 -11.94
CA THR A 92 6.18 -2.46 -12.66
C THR A 92 6.68 -3.90 -12.84
N ASP A 93 5.82 -4.79 -13.35
CA ASP A 93 6.20 -6.16 -13.74
C ASP A 93 7.12 -6.20 -15.00
N ASP A 94 7.42 -5.03 -15.57
CA ASP A 94 8.39 -4.81 -16.64
C ASP A 94 9.60 -4.04 -16.08
N ASP A 95 10.75 -4.72 -16.03
CA ASP A 95 12.04 -4.21 -15.53
C ASP A 95 12.70 -3.16 -16.44
N PHE A 96 12.27 -3.03 -17.70
CA PHE A 96 12.82 -2.06 -18.65
C PHE A 96 12.19 -0.66 -18.52
N HIS A 97 11.09 -0.54 -17.79
CA HIS A 97 10.37 0.72 -17.58
C HIS A 97 10.67 1.34 -16.21
N ALA A 98 10.56 2.67 -16.14
CA ALA A 98 10.74 3.40 -14.88
C ALA A 98 9.61 3.06 -13.87
N PRO A 99 9.88 3.02 -12.56
CA PRO A 99 8.86 2.85 -11.52
C PRO A 99 7.67 3.82 -11.68
N THR A 100 6.44 3.29 -11.74
CA THR A 100 5.21 4.09 -11.88
C THR A 100 4.15 3.86 -10.80
N ILE A 101 4.14 2.72 -10.10
CA ILE A 101 3.04 2.36 -9.19
C ILE A 101 3.10 3.23 -7.92
N PRO A 102 2.13 4.12 -7.64
CA PRO A 102 2.25 5.07 -6.54
C PRO A 102 1.81 4.46 -5.21
N ALA A 103 2.77 4.19 -4.33
CA ALA A 103 2.52 3.70 -2.99
C ALA A 103 2.59 4.82 -1.95
N LEU A 104 1.52 5.03 -1.18
CA LEU A 104 1.52 6.04 -0.10
C LEU A 104 2.57 5.68 0.97
N THR A 105 3.27 6.69 1.48
CA THR A 105 3.96 6.53 2.78
C THR A 105 2.93 6.58 3.90
N THR A 106 3.27 6.13 5.10
CA THR A 106 2.41 6.29 6.29
C THR A 106 1.97 7.75 6.48
N ARG A 107 2.86 8.72 6.26
CA ARG A 107 2.55 10.16 6.33
C ARG A 107 1.61 10.59 5.20
N GLY A 108 1.76 10.03 3.99
CA GLY A 108 0.81 10.24 2.89
C GLY A 108 -0.57 9.68 3.20
N PHE A 109 -0.66 8.50 3.80
CA PHE A 109 -1.93 7.87 4.20
C PHE A 109 -2.62 8.62 5.33
N VAL A 110 -1.89 9.09 6.34
CA VAL A 110 -2.42 9.99 7.39
C VAL A 110 -3.08 11.22 6.75
N ARG A 111 -2.39 11.87 5.81
CA ARG A 111 -2.90 13.05 5.11
C ARG A 111 -4.07 12.73 4.17
N TRP A 112 -4.01 11.61 3.45
CA TRP A 112 -5.09 11.10 2.59
C TRP A 112 -6.37 10.94 3.40
N GLN A 113 -6.33 10.11 4.44
CA GLN A 113 -7.49 9.85 5.30
C GLN A 113 -8.01 11.12 5.99
N THR A 114 -7.13 12.04 6.41
CA THR A 114 -7.55 13.33 6.97
C THR A 114 -8.34 14.17 5.96
N ILE A 115 -7.88 14.28 4.71
CA ILE A 115 -8.55 15.06 3.66
C ILE A 115 -9.88 14.41 3.27
N GLU A 116 -9.91 13.10 3.10
CA GLU A 116 -11.13 12.36 2.76
C GLU A 116 -12.23 12.51 3.84
N ILE A 117 -11.85 12.48 5.13
CA ILE A 117 -12.77 12.73 6.26
C ILE A 117 -13.29 14.17 6.27
N LEU A 118 -12.48 15.14 5.83
CA LEU A 118 -12.86 16.55 5.74
C LEU A 118 -13.73 16.86 4.50
N LEU A 119 -13.73 15.98 3.49
CA LEU A 119 -14.54 16.11 2.28
C LEU A 119 -15.86 15.34 2.36
N ASP A 120 -15.86 14.12 2.91
CA ASP A 120 -17.08 13.34 3.16
C ASP A 120 -16.97 12.56 4.49
N PRO A 121 -17.22 13.22 5.63
CA PRO A 121 -17.22 12.53 6.92
C PRO A 121 -18.28 11.43 6.99
N SER A 122 -19.42 11.60 6.30
CA SER A 122 -20.52 10.64 6.26
C SER A 122 -20.11 9.29 5.63
N GLY A 123 -19.21 9.32 4.65
CA GLY A 123 -18.57 8.13 4.09
C GLY A 123 -17.40 7.62 4.92
N HIS A 124 -16.47 8.51 5.31
CA HIS A 124 -15.16 8.11 5.82
C HIS A 124 -15.10 7.84 7.33
N VAL A 125 -15.90 8.50 8.17
CA VAL A 125 -15.95 8.18 9.60
C VAL A 125 -16.38 6.72 9.82
N PRO A 126 -17.42 6.19 9.16
CA PRO A 126 -17.77 4.76 9.23
C PRO A 126 -16.69 3.80 8.72
N PHE A 127 -15.81 4.22 7.79
CA PHE A 127 -14.66 3.40 7.37
C PHE A 127 -13.61 3.27 8.47
N LEU A 128 -13.31 4.36 9.21
CA LEU A 128 -12.41 4.30 10.37
C LEU A 128 -13.01 3.49 11.51
N GLN A 129 -14.30 3.69 11.82
CA GLN A 129 -14.98 2.96 12.89
C GLN A 129 -14.92 1.43 12.65
N ARG A 130 -15.27 0.98 11.45
CA ARG A 130 -15.16 -0.45 11.09
C ARG A 130 -13.71 -0.94 11.09
N ALA A 131 -12.76 -0.14 10.62
CA ALA A 131 -11.34 -0.51 10.67
C ALA A 131 -10.85 -0.83 12.09
N VAL A 132 -11.29 -0.10 13.11
CA VAL A 132 -10.85 -0.33 14.51
C VAL A 132 -11.66 -1.43 15.19
N HIS A 133 -12.96 -1.50 14.94
CA HIS A 133 -13.84 -2.54 15.47
C HIS A 133 -13.47 -3.94 14.93
N ASP A 134 -13.34 -4.08 13.60
CA ASP A 134 -13.17 -5.37 12.93
C ASP A 134 -11.71 -5.86 12.93
N PHE A 135 -10.72 -4.95 12.96
CA PHE A 135 -9.30 -5.32 12.91
C PHE A 135 -8.56 -5.07 14.23
N PRO A 136 -7.54 -5.88 14.56
CA PRO A 136 -6.63 -5.62 15.68
C PRO A 136 -5.65 -4.48 15.32
N ILE A 137 -6.16 -3.25 15.25
CA ILE A 137 -5.35 -2.04 15.05
C ILE A 137 -4.55 -1.76 16.31
N LEU A 138 -3.22 -1.73 16.19
CA LEU A 138 -2.30 -1.54 17.31
C LEU A 138 -1.77 -0.11 17.37
N ILE A 139 -1.62 0.41 18.58
CA ILE A 139 -0.96 1.68 18.91
C ILE A 139 0.52 1.56 18.50
N PRO A 140 1.02 2.43 17.60
CA PRO A 140 2.37 2.31 17.06
C PRO A 140 3.50 2.34 18.10
N GLU A 141 3.29 3.03 19.22
CA GLU A 141 4.26 3.25 20.29
C GLU A 141 4.27 2.17 21.38
N THR A 142 3.12 1.60 21.75
CA THR A 142 3.01 0.62 22.86
C THR A 142 2.76 -0.80 22.40
N GLY A 143 2.16 -0.99 21.22
CA GLY A 143 1.74 -2.30 20.71
C GLY A 143 0.37 -2.78 21.22
N ASP A 144 -0.27 -2.06 22.14
CA ASP A 144 -1.64 -2.38 22.59
C ASP A 144 -2.68 -2.15 21.49
N ARG A 145 -3.87 -2.76 21.60
CA ARG A 145 -4.99 -2.47 20.69
C ARG A 145 -5.65 -1.14 21.06
N PHE A 146 -6.02 -0.34 20.06
CA PHE A 146 -6.95 0.77 20.24
C PHE A 146 -8.32 0.29 20.81
N PRO A 147 -9.09 1.15 21.51
CA PRO A 147 -10.49 0.86 21.85
C PRO A 147 -11.28 0.50 20.58
N ALA A 148 -12.15 -0.50 20.63
CA ALA A 148 -12.84 -0.99 19.43
C ALA A 148 -13.87 0.03 18.92
N ASP A 149 -14.55 0.70 19.85
CA ASP A 149 -15.60 1.67 19.57
C ASP A 149 -14.99 3.07 19.45
N LEU A 150 -14.94 3.59 18.21
CA LEU A 150 -14.57 4.97 17.90
C LEU A 150 -15.85 5.82 17.83
N PRO A 151 -16.11 6.74 18.78
CA PRO A 151 -17.30 7.58 18.74
C PRO A 151 -17.28 8.51 17.52
N ALA A 152 -18.42 8.66 16.85
CA ALA A 152 -18.53 9.55 15.69
C ALA A 152 -18.18 11.00 16.06
N SER A 153 -18.56 11.44 17.26
CA SER A 153 -18.31 12.79 17.81
C SER A 153 -16.85 13.19 17.95
N CYS A 154 -15.91 12.23 17.91
CA CYS A 154 -14.46 12.50 17.91
C CYS A 154 -13.95 13.02 16.55
N LEU A 155 -14.82 13.05 15.53
CA LEU A 155 -14.52 13.43 14.14
C LEU A 155 -15.58 14.42 13.61
N PRO A 156 -15.30 15.15 12.52
CA PRO A 156 -16.29 16.02 11.87
C PRO A 156 -17.56 15.26 11.49
N GLN A 157 -18.72 15.90 11.63
CA GLN A 157 -19.99 15.36 11.15
C GLN A 157 -20.37 15.92 9.76
N GLU A 158 -19.91 17.13 9.44
CA GLU A 158 -20.17 17.84 8.19
C GLU A 158 -18.86 18.13 7.43
N PRO A 159 -18.87 18.25 6.09
CA PRO A 159 -17.70 18.62 5.29
C PRO A 159 -17.13 20.00 5.65
N ASP A 160 -15.81 20.16 5.52
CA ASP A 160 -15.15 21.45 5.66
C ASP A 160 -15.15 22.22 4.32
N ALA A 161 -15.97 23.26 4.25
CA ALA A 161 -16.17 24.07 3.04
C ALA A 161 -14.88 24.78 2.53
N ALA A 162 -13.87 24.98 3.38
CA ALA A 162 -12.57 25.52 2.93
C ALA A 162 -11.72 24.42 2.27
N ILE A 163 -11.74 23.20 2.82
CA ILE A 163 -11.12 22.01 2.22
C ILE A 163 -11.82 21.62 0.92
N GLU A 164 -13.15 21.61 0.85
CA GLU A 164 -13.91 21.41 -0.40
C GLU A 164 -13.49 22.42 -1.48
N LYS A 165 -13.47 23.72 -1.13
CA LYS A 165 -13.11 24.81 -2.06
C LYS A 165 -11.65 24.73 -2.52
N TRP A 166 -10.75 24.19 -1.70
CA TRP A 166 -9.37 23.91 -2.06
C TRP A 166 -9.26 22.66 -2.96
N HIS A 167 -9.95 21.58 -2.60
CA HIS A 167 -9.97 20.32 -3.36
C HIS A 167 -10.52 20.52 -4.78
N ASN A 168 -11.63 21.26 -4.91
CA ASN A 168 -12.20 21.60 -6.22
C ASN A 168 -11.20 22.38 -7.11
N LYS A 169 -10.40 23.30 -6.55
CA LYS A 169 -9.32 23.98 -7.28
C LYS A 169 -8.18 23.05 -7.70
N CYS A 170 -7.83 22.05 -6.87
CA CYS A 170 -6.86 21.02 -7.24
C CYS A 170 -7.38 20.15 -8.40
N ALA A 171 -8.67 19.79 -8.38
CA ALA A 171 -9.31 19.05 -9.46
C ALA A 171 -9.48 19.88 -10.76
N GLU A 172 -9.80 21.17 -10.67
CA GLU A 172 -9.77 22.10 -11.81
C GLU A 172 -8.37 22.21 -12.44
N ARG A 173 -7.31 22.16 -11.61
CA ARG A 173 -5.93 22.10 -12.11
C ARG A 173 -5.65 20.77 -12.81
N LEU A 174 -5.97 19.63 -12.18
CA LEU A 174 -5.86 18.30 -12.80
C LEU A 174 -6.53 18.26 -14.18
N ARG A 175 -7.80 18.67 -14.30
CA ARG A 175 -8.53 18.70 -15.58
C ARG A 175 -7.84 19.57 -16.64
N ARG A 176 -7.30 20.73 -16.26
CA ARG A 176 -6.58 21.63 -17.19
C ARG A 176 -5.23 21.08 -17.61
N ASP A 177 -4.50 20.45 -16.70
CA ASP A 177 -3.17 19.91 -16.97
C ASP A 177 -3.27 18.66 -17.88
N SER A 178 -4.26 17.78 -17.64
CA SER A 178 -4.57 16.66 -18.55
C SER A 178 -4.99 17.13 -19.95
N ALA A 179 -5.88 18.12 -20.04
CA ALA A 179 -6.31 18.72 -21.32
C ALA A 179 -5.22 19.57 -22.03
N ALA A 180 -4.04 19.71 -21.42
CA ALA A 180 -2.86 20.30 -22.05
C ALA A 180 -1.95 19.23 -22.67
N ASP A 181 -1.73 18.09 -22.00
CA ASP A 181 -0.92 16.98 -22.53
C ASP A 181 -1.63 16.14 -23.61
N GLU A 182 -2.97 16.13 -23.63
CA GLU A 182 -3.75 15.53 -24.74
C GLU A 182 -3.67 16.33 -26.05
N ARG A 183 -3.12 17.55 -26.03
CA ARG A 183 -2.91 18.31 -27.27
C ARG A 183 -1.79 17.65 -28.07
N PRO A 184 -1.95 17.42 -29.38
CA PRO A 184 -0.89 16.83 -30.19
C PRO A 184 0.41 17.66 -30.06
N ARG A 185 1.43 17.06 -29.44
CA ARG A 185 2.80 17.56 -29.57
C ARG A 185 3.16 17.44 -31.04
N GLY A 186 3.06 18.56 -31.77
CA GLY A 186 3.39 18.62 -33.18
C GLY A 186 4.77 17.99 -33.40
N GLN A 187 4.89 17.14 -34.42
CA GLN A 187 6.06 16.29 -34.63
C GLN A 187 7.34 17.14 -34.50
N PRO A 188 8.31 16.74 -33.66
CA PRO A 188 9.61 17.38 -33.69
C PRO A 188 10.18 17.16 -35.09
N ASN A 189 10.34 18.24 -35.85
CA ASN A 189 11.01 18.18 -37.14
C ASN A 189 12.41 17.63 -36.91
N HIS A 190 12.66 16.39 -37.35
CA HIS A 190 13.97 15.75 -37.29
C HIS A 190 14.90 16.33 -38.37
N THR A 191 15.17 17.64 -38.28
CA THR A 191 16.37 18.23 -38.89
C THR A 191 17.58 17.70 -38.15
N ALA A 192 18.17 16.62 -38.68
CA ALA A 192 19.32 15.98 -38.08
C ALA A 192 20.56 16.89 -38.19
N ASP A 193 20.94 17.55 -37.09
CA ASP A 193 22.28 18.12 -36.92
C ASP A 193 23.05 17.34 -35.85
N SER A 194 24.05 16.59 -36.31
CA SER A 194 24.82 15.64 -35.52
C SER A 194 26.00 16.30 -34.80
N ARG A 195 25.72 17.17 -33.81
CA ARG A 195 26.60 17.42 -32.65
C ARG A 195 25.77 17.89 -31.44
N HIS A 196 25.86 17.16 -30.33
CA HIS A 196 26.15 17.74 -29.00
C HIS A 196 26.67 16.61 -28.09
N GLN A 197 27.65 16.92 -27.25
CA GLN A 197 28.33 15.92 -26.41
C GLN A 197 27.52 15.64 -25.14
N SER A 198 27.42 14.36 -24.74
CA SER A 198 26.87 13.99 -23.44
C SER A 198 27.76 14.57 -22.32
N PRO A 199 27.21 15.30 -21.34
CA PRO A 199 27.97 15.87 -20.23
C PRO A 199 28.23 14.80 -19.14
N TYR A 200 28.82 13.66 -19.52
CA TYR A 200 29.29 12.70 -18.53
C TYR A 200 30.42 13.32 -17.71
N VAL A 201 30.31 13.23 -16.38
CA VAL A 201 31.18 13.96 -15.45
C VAL A 201 32.64 13.55 -15.66
N LYS A 202 33.48 14.50 -16.06
CA LYS A 202 34.93 14.31 -16.16
C LYS A 202 35.54 14.24 -14.76
N ALA A 203 35.60 13.04 -14.19
CA ALA A 203 36.42 12.76 -13.03
C ALA A 203 37.91 12.90 -13.41
N SER A 204 38.50 14.06 -13.10
CA SER A 204 39.90 14.34 -13.36
C SER A 204 40.80 13.58 -12.37
N HIS A 205 41.31 12.43 -12.82
CA HIS A 205 42.36 11.68 -12.11
C HIS A 205 43.67 11.80 -12.87
N THR A 206 44.45 12.81 -12.50
CA THR A 206 45.75 13.13 -13.08
C THR A 206 46.80 12.13 -12.58
N HIS A 207 47.14 11.14 -13.42
CA HIS A 207 48.27 10.26 -13.18
C HIS A 207 49.44 10.65 -14.12
N PRO A 208 50.58 11.13 -13.60
CA PRO A 208 51.77 11.34 -14.42
C PRO A 208 52.35 10.00 -14.85
N ALA A 209 52.85 9.92 -16.09
CA ALA A 209 53.34 8.68 -16.66
C ALA A 209 54.83 8.45 -16.37
N THR A 210 55.16 7.29 -15.79
CA THR A 210 56.51 6.71 -15.81
C THR A 210 56.44 5.22 -16.12
N SER A 211 57.25 4.78 -17.07
CA SER A 211 57.60 3.39 -17.35
C SER A 211 58.86 3.01 -16.54
N ILE A 212 59.32 1.75 -16.37
CA ILE A 212 58.98 0.48 -17.02
C ILE A 212 58.71 -0.64 -15.94
N PRO A 213 59.22 -1.89 -16.01
CA PRO A 213 58.45 -3.10 -16.33
C PRO A 213 58.02 -4.00 -15.14
N ARG A 214 56.92 -4.74 -15.38
CA ARG A 214 56.63 -6.16 -15.01
C ARG A 214 57.38 -6.75 -13.79
N ASP A 215 56.61 -7.04 -12.74
CA ASP A 215 56.60 -8.39 -12.17
C ASP A 215 55.23 -8.74 -11.54
N SER A 216 55.00 -10.03 -11.21
CA SER A 216 53.75 -10.58 -10.62
C SER A 216 54.02 -11.19 -9.23
N PRO A 217 53.05 -11.68 -8.39
CA PRO A 217 51.64 -12.01 -8.67
C PRO A 217 50.59 -11.70 -7.54
N ARG A 218 49.36 -12.20 -7.75
CA ARG A 218 48.21 -12.40 -6.81
C ARG A 218 47.28 -11.19 -6.53
N GLY A 219 45.97 -11.42 -6.72
CA GLY A 219 44.89 -10.45 -6.43
C GLY A 219 43.46 -10.97 -6.67
N THR A 220 43.20 -12.26 -6.39
CA THR A 220 41.89 -12.99 -6.40
C THR A 220 40.64 -12.31 -6.97
N ASP A 221 40.18 -12.77 -8.14
CA ASP A 221 38.81 -12.56 -8.64
C ASP A 221 37.78 -13.34 -7.81
N ASN A 222 36.93 -12.65 -7.05
CA ASN A 222 35.89 -13.26 -6.20
C ASN A 222 34.50 -13.16 -6.84
N PHE A 223 34.21 -13.97 -7.88
CA PHE A 223 32.84 -14.10 -8.41
C PHE A 223 32.49 -15.47 -9.01
N ASN A 224 32.50 -16.54 -8.20
CA ASN A 224 31.96 -17.84 -8.61
C ASN A 224 31.53 -18.73 -7.41
N PRO A 225 30.23 -18.85 -7.09
CA PRO A 225 29.75 -19.85 -6.15
C PRO A 225 29.53 -21.20 -6.85
N LYS A 226 30.24 -22.25 -6.39
CA LYS A 226 29.94 -23.66 -6.76
C LYS A 226 29.74 -24.52 -5.50
N PRO A 227 28.91 -25.58 -5.58
CA PRO A 227 28.31 -26.20 -4.40
C PRO A 227 29.28 -27.10 -3.65
N GLU A 228 29.26 -27.01 -2.31
CA GLU A 228 29.99 -27.91 -1.43
C GLU A 228 29.35 -29.31 -1.40
N GLN A 229 30.20 -30.34 -1.25
CA GLN A 229 29.80 -31.74 -1.23
C GLN A 229 29.99 -32.35 0.17
N HIS A 230 29.02 -33.13 0.63
CA HIS A 230 29.09 -33.80 1.94
C HIS A 230 30.26 -34.82 2.02
N PRO A 231 31.06 -34.80 3.10
CA PRO A 231 31.93 -35.93 3.44
C PRO A 231 31.14 -37.10 4.04
N ARG A 232 31.41 -38.32 3.56
CA ARG A 232 30.85 -39.58 4.09
C ARG A 232 31.42 -39.91 5.48
N ARG A 233 30.60 -40.55 6.33
CA ARG A 233 31.07 -41.40 7.45
C ARG A 233 30.52 -42.82 7.28
N GLN A 234 31.36 -43.84 7.48
CA GLN A 234 30.98 -45.25 7.26
C GLN A 234 30.45 -45.95 8.52
N LYS A 235 29.74 -47.07 8.34
CA LYS A 235 29.14 -47.94 9.38
C LYS A 235 30.10 -49.05 9.82
N PRO A 236 29.81 -49.74 10.94
CA PRO A 236 29.00 -50.98 10.88
C PRO A 236 27.73 -50.89 11.78
N THR A 237 26.84 -51.87 11.97
CA THR A 237 26.77 -53.28 11.53
C THR A 237 25.31 -53.67 11.12
N ARG A 238 24.87 -54.91 11.40
CA ARG A 238 23.49 -55.46 11.42
C ARG A 238 22.96 -55.41 12.88
N SER A 239 21.67 -55.56 13.22
CA SER A 239 20.43 -56.04 12.54
C SER A 239 19.18 -55.30 13.10
N GLY A 240 17.94 -55.48 12.62
CA GLY A 240 17.46 -56.14 11.39
C GLY A 240 16.09 -56.85 11.51
N THR A 241 15.43 -57.04 10.34
CA THR A 241 14.31 -57.96 10.02
C THR A 241 12.84 -57.59 10.37
N HIS A 242 11.96 -57.86 9.38
CA HIS A 242 10.48 -57.95 9.38
C HIS A 242 9.58 -56.68 9.37
N ALA A 243 8.78 -56.62 8.30
CA ALA A 243 7.41 -56.08 8.21
C ALA A 243 6.47 -57.31 7.90
N PRO A 244 5.11 -57.24 7.69
CA PRO A 244 4.35 -56.17 7.02
C PRO A 244 2.84 -55.96 7.43
N THR A 245 2.10 -55.27 6.55
CA THR A 245 0.63 -55.34 6.24
C THR A 245 -0.46 -54.63 7.08
N ASN A 246 -1.35 -53.92 6.37
CA ASN A 246 -2.70 -53.42 6.75
C ASN A 246 -3.78 -54.50 6.50
N PRO A 247 -5.02 -54.38 7.08
CA PRO A 247 -6.20 -54.13 6.21
C PRO A 247 -7.44 -53.40 6.83
N ARG A 248 -8.01 -52.43 6.08
CA ARG A 248 -9.43 -52.24 5.63
C ARG A 248 -10.66 -52.16 6.60
N ASP A 249 -11.52 -51.16 6.35
CA ASP A 249 -12.93 -50.90 6.82
C ASP A 249 -13.99 -51.93 6.30
N PRO A 250 -15.34 -51.87 6.54
CA PRO A 250 -16.30 -50.78 6.96
C PRO A 250 -17.39 -51.27 8.00
N PRO A 251 -18.73 -50.93 8.06
CA PRO A 251 -19.62 -49.91 7.41
C PRO A 251 -20.83 -49.26 8.20
N THR A 252 -21.53 -48.31 7.53
CA THR A 252 -23.02 -48.03 7.47
C THR A 252 -23.89 -47.22 8.48
N HIS A 253 -24.61 -46.21 7.90
CA HIS A 253 -26.00 -45.69 8.14
C HIS A 253 -26.38 -44.87 9.42
N PRO A 254 -27.47 -44.04 9.42
CA PRO A 254 -28.29 -43.38 8.35
C PRO A 254 -28.51 -41.83 8.56
N PRO A 255 -29.27 -41.10 7.70
CA PRO A 255 -29.41 -39.63 7.76
C PRO A 255 -30.83 -39.04 8.05
N PRO A 256 -30.90 -37.76 8.51
CA PRO A 256 -31.85 -36.73 8.03
C PRO A 256 -31.09 -35.42 7.64
N GLY A 257 -31.67 -34.33 7.11
CA GLY A 257 -33.04 -33.95 6.72
C GLY A 257 -33.04 -32.49 6.17
N HIS A 258 -34.07 -32.05 5.44
CA HIS A 258 -34.04 -30.76 4.71
C HIS A 258 -34.13 -29.49 5.59
N SER A 259 -33.47 -28.40 5.16
CA SER A 259 -33.87 -27.00 5.46
C SER A 259 -33.26 -26.00 4.47
N THR A 260 -34.03 -25.59 3.45
CA THR A 260 -33.58 -24.68 2.39
C THR A 260 -33.87 -23.21 2.72
N THR A 261 -33.15 -22.64 3.70
CA THR A 261 -33.40 -21.25 4.14
C THR A 261 -32.87 -20.23 3.13
N ARG A 262 -33.78 -19.71 2.30
CA ARG A 262 -33.55 -18.67 1.29
C ARG A 262 -33.06 -17.36 1.93
N ILE A 263 -31.73 -17.16 1.97
CA ILE A 263 -31.13 -15.89 2.41
C ILE A 263 -31.68 -14.75 1.55
N ARG A 264 -32.34 -13.78 2.18
CA ARG A 264 -32.75 -12.55 1.51
C ARG A 264 -31.50 -11.78 1.09
N SER A 265 -31.37 -11.52 -0.22
CA SER A 265 -30.39 -10.60 -0.78
C SER A 265 -30.58 -9.21 -0.16
N ARG A 266 -29.74 -8.85 0.81
CA ARG A 266 -29.68 -7.50 1.37
C ARG A 266 -29.21 -6.57 0.24
N ALA A 267 -29.95 -5.49 -0.03
CA ALA A 267 -29.68 -4.62 -1.16
C ALA A 267 -28.24 -4.06 -1.07
N ARG A 268 -27.52 -4.08 -2.19
CA ARG A 268 -26.18 -3.49 -2.30
C ARG A 268 -26.33 -1.98 -2.06
N PRO A 269 -25.52 -1.35 -1.19
CA PRO A 269 -25.53 0.11 -1.07
C PRO A 269 -25.17 0.75 -2.42
N PRO A 270 -25.66 1.97 -2.72
CA PRO A 270 -25.38 2.63 -3.98
C PRO A 270 -23.86 2.85 -4.15
N PRO A 271 -23.35 2.86 -5.39
CA PRO A 271 -21.93 3.12 -5.64
C PRO A 271 -21.56 4.52 -5.13
N PHE A 272 -20.52 4.58 -4.31
CA PHE A 272 -20.02 5.84 -3.77
C PHE A 272 -19.44 6.67 -4.93
N ARG A 273 -20.02 7.85 -5.19
CA ARG A 273 -19.43 8.79 -6.16
C ARG A 273 -18.27 9.49 -5.47
N ALA A 274 -17.04 9.24 -5.95
CA ALA A 274 -15.88 10.07 -5.64
C ALA A 274 -16.07 11.47 -6.21
N LYS A 275 -16.81 12.33 -5.48
CA LYS A 275 -17.21 13.66 -5.93
C LYS A 275 -15.98 14.56 -6.08
N GLY A 276 -15.76 15.04 -7.30
CA GLY A 276 -14.88 16.17 -7.59
C GLY A 276 -13.52 15.81 -8.18
N LEU A 277 -12.92 14.66 -7.84
CA LEU A 277 -11.53 14.34 -8.23
C LEU A 277 -11.38 13.54 -9.55
N LEU A 278 -12.42 12.82 -9.95
CA LEU A 278 -12.49 12.16 -11.26
C LEU A 278 -12.93 13.17 -12.35
N PRO A 279 -12.52 12.97 -13.62
CA PRO A 279 -13.08 13.70 -14.76
C PRO A 279 -14.57 13.38 -14.98
#